data_AF-A0A418VFN9-F1
#
_entry.id   AF-A0A418VFN9-F1
#
_cell.length_a   1.000
_cell.length_b   1.000
_cell.length_c   1.000
_cell.angle_alpha   90.00
_cell.angle_beta   90.00
_cell.angle_gamma   90.00
#
_symmetry.space_group_name_H-M   'P 1'
#
loop_
_entity.id
_entity.type
_entity.pdbx_description
1 polymer ?
#
loop_
_entity_poly.entity_id
_entity_poly.type
_entity_poly.pdbx_seq_one_letter_code
_entity_poly.pdbx_strand_id
1 'polypeptide(L)'
;MSGALLLALGAALVGYRLGLGAQQRRARARCWRHLQGGHHYVELHRAEVQASGRPIQEGDWVVVYREVDEENQPWGQCYAREVYEFQARFVQRRP
;
A
#
# COMPACT_ATOMS: atom_id res chain seq x y z
N MET A 1 26.79 6.31 22.51
CA MET A 1 26.37 4.92 22.24
C MET A 1 24.91 4.97 21.83
N SER A 2 24.64 5.01 20.52
CA SER A 2 23.27 5.10 19.99
C SER A 2 23.00 3.85 19.19
N GLY A 3 22.31 2.91 19.83
CA GLY A 3 21.94 1.62 19.26
C GLY A 3 20.93 1.79 18.13
N ALA A 4 21.24 1.19 17.00
CA ALA A 4 20.36 1.06 15.85
C ALA A 4 19.09 0.28 16.23
N LEU A 5 17.93 0.93 16.14
CA LEU A 5 16.62 0.27 16.15
C LEU A 5 16.13 0.13 14.69
N LEU A 6 16.90 -0.62 13.91
CA LEU A 6 16.44 -1.23 12.66
C LEU A 6 15.86 -2.60 13.02
N LEU A 7 14.71 -2.96 12.44
CA LEU A 7 13.99 -4.26 12.49
C LEU A 7 12.73 -4.28 13.38
N ALA A 8 11.62 -3.72 12.87
CA ALA A 8 10.27 -4.15 13.32
C ALA A 8 9.12 -3.93 12.31
N LEU A 9 9.35 -3.39 11.11
CA LEU A 9 8.28 -3.22 10.11
C LEU A 9 8.09 -4.43 9.19
N GLY A 10 9.01 -5.40 9.21
CA GLY A 10 8.93 -6.60 8.37
C GLY A 10 7.99 -7.70 8.90
N ALA A 11 7.68 -7.73 10.19
CA ALA A 11 6.95 -8.84 10.81
C ALA A 11 5.42 -8.63 10.88
N ALA A 12 4.95 -7.38 10.93
CA ALA A 12 3.51 -7.09 10.99
C ALA A 12 2.77 -7.41 9.67
N LEU A 13 3.49 -7.50 8.54
CA LEU A 13 2.93 -7.91 7.26
C LEU A 13 2.91 -9.43 7.03
N VAL A 14 3.59 -10.22 7.88
CA VAL A 14 3.66 -11.69 7.73
C VAL A 14 2.35 -12.36 8.18
N GLY A 15 1.56 -11.71 9.04
CA GLY A 15 0.22 -12.16 9.45
C GLY A 15 -0.88 -11.87 8.44
N TYR A 16 -0.66 -10.94 7.50
CA TYR A 16 -1.57 -10.70 6.39
C TYR A 16 -1.35 -11.76 5.32
N ARG A 17 -1.86 -12.98 5.58
CA ARG A 17 -2.33 -13.88 4.52
C ARG A 17 -3.51 -13.21 3.80
N LEU A 18 -3.25 -12.08 3.16
CA LEU A 18 -4.00 -11.69 1.97
C LEU A 18 -3.83 -12.88 1.04
N GLY A 19 -4.92 -13.60 0.80
CA GLY A 19 -4.98 -14.62 -0.22
C GLY A 19 -4.65 -13.98 -1.56
N LEU A 20 -3.36 -13.83 -1.85
CA LEU A 20 -2.78 -13.54 -3.15
C LEU A 20 -2.85 -14.78 -4.05
N GLY A 21 -3.89 -15.60 -3.85
CA GLY A 21 -4.31 -16.63 -4.77
C GLY A 21 -4.98 -15.94 -5.94
N ALA A 22 -4.23 -15.77 -7.02
CA ALA A 22 -4.70 -15.82 -8.38
C ALA A 22 -6.13 -15.28 -8.62
N GLN A 23 -6.33 -13.97 -8.60
CA GLN A 23 -7.42 -13.38 -9.37
C GLN A 23 -7.02 -12.01 -9.94
N GLN A 24 -6.05 -12.05 -10.86
CA GLN A 24 -5.85 -11.04 -11.91
C GLN A 24 -7.05 -11.00 -12.88
N ARG A 25 -8.28 -10.89 -12.38
CA ARG A 25 -9.37 -10.36 -13.22
C ARG A 25 -9.27 -8.86 -13.12
N ARG A 26 -8.79 -8.22 -14.20
CA ARG A 26 -9.10 -6.88 -14.78
C ARG A 26 -10.05 -5.92 -14.01
N ALA A 27 -10.08 -5.93 -12.68
CA ALA A 27 -10.56 -4.82 -11.91
C ALA A 27 -9.61 -3.69 -12.26
N ARG A 28 -10.15 -2.60 -12.81
CA ARG A 28 -9.39 -1.42 -13.22
C ARG A 28 -8.50 -0.99 -12.05
N ALA A 29 -7.26 -1.47 -12.03
CA ALA A 29 -6.31 -1.13 -11.00
C ALA A 29 -6.14 0.39 -11.09
N ARG A 30 -6.59 1.09 -10.06
CA ARG A 30 -6.47 2.55 -10.04
C ARG A 30 -4.98 2.84 -9.97
N CYS A 31 -4.49 3.53 -11.00
CA CYS A 31 -3.11 3.94 -11.06
C CYS A 31 -2.98 5.30 -10.38
N TRP A 32 -1.92 5.47 -9.61
CA TRP A 32 -1.68 6.60 -8.75
C TRP A 32 -0.25 7.11 -8.98
N ARG A 33 -0.07 8.43 -8.90
CA ARG A 33 1.26 9.06 -8.94
C ARG A 33 1.51 9.77 -7.63
N HIS A 34 2.68 9.56 -7.04
CA HIS A 34 3.08 10.28 -5.83
C HIS A 34 3.38 11.75 -6.16
N LEU A 35 2.86 12.68 -5.37
CA LEU A 35 2.94 14.11 -5.65
C LEU A 35 4.37 14.68 -5.61
N GLN A 36 5.24 14.13 -4.77
CA GLN A 36 6.59 14.67 -4.55
C GLN A 36 7.71 13.93 -5.31
N GLY A 37 7.45 12.72 -5.84
CA GLY A 37 8.53 11.80 -6.23
C GLY A 37 8.47 11.26 -7.66
N GLY A 38 7.42 11.54 -8.43
CA GLY A 38 7.26 11.01 -9.79
C GLY A 38 6.97 9.50 -9.85
N HIS A 39 7.23 8.73 -8.79
CA HIS A 39 6.94 7.30 -8.68
C HIS A 39 5.46 6.98 -8.89
N HIS A 40 5.21 5.83 -9.52
CA HIS A 40 3.88 5.33 -9.88
C HIS A 40 3.49 4.14 -9.01
N TYR A 41 2.20 4.04 -8.72
CA TYR A 41 1.65 3.02 -7.83
C TYR A 41 0.32 2.50 -8.37
N VAL A 42 -0.01 1.27 -8.01
CA VAL A 42 -1.35 0.70 -8.21
C VAL A 42 -2.01 0.41 -6.88
N GLU A 43 -3.28 0.76 -6.77
CA GLU A 43 -4.13 0.34 -5.66
C GLU A 43 -4.51 -1.14 -5.87
N LEU A 44 -4.15 -1.95 -4.89
CA LEU A 44 -4.44 -3.39 -4.87
C LEU A 44 -5.76 -3.65 -4.15
N HIS A 45 -5.97 -2.97 -3.03
CA HIS A 45 -7.14 -3.19 -2.18
C HIS A 45 -7.42 -1.98 -1.28
N ARG A 46 -8.68 -1.84 -0.86
CA ARG A 46 -9.11 -0.91 0.17
C ARG A 46 -9.98 -1.67 1.17
N ALA A 47 -9.62 -1.61 2.44
CA ALA A 47 -10.30 -2.35 3.50
C ALA A 47 -10.24 -1.61 4.84
N GLU A 48 -11.18 -1.95 5.71
CA GLU A 48 -11.15 -1.59 7.13
C GLU A 48 -10.19 -2.52 7.88
N VAL A 49 -9.34 -1.95 8.73
CA VAL A 49 -8.38 -2.70 9.54
C VAL A 49 -9.11 -3.48 10.63
N GLN A 50 -8.96 -4.80 10.59
CA GLN A 50 -9.60 -5.73 11.52
C GLN A 50 -8.73 -6.07 12.75
N ALA A 51 -7.48 -5.61 12.79
CA ALA A 51 -6.55 -5.87 13.88
C ALA A 51 -5.57 -4.69 14.03
N SER A 52 -5.47 -4.14 15.24
CA SER A 52 -4.72 -2.91 15.51
C SER A 52 -3.20 -3.06 15.43
N GLY A 53 -2.51 -2.02 14.93
CA GLY A 53 -1.05 -1.90 14.99
C GLY A 53 -0.60 -0.48 14.69
N ARG A 54 0.00 0.24 15.65
CA ARG A 54 0.41 1.64 15.45
C ARG A 54 1.37 1.77 14.25
N PRO A 55 1.17 2.77 13.37
CA PRO A 55 0.28 3.91 13.52
C PRO A 55 -1.19 3.69 13.13
N ILE A 56 -1.56 2.56 12.53
CA ILE A 56 -2.91 2.30 12.01
C ILE A 56 -3.75 1.55 13.05
N GLN A 57 -4.92 2.07 13.38
CA GLN A 57 -5.80 1.49 14.39
C GLN A 57 -6.83 0.56 13.77
N GLU A 58 -7.41 -0.30 14.61
CA GLU A 58 -8.57 -1.08 14.23
C GLU A 58 -9.76 -0.15 13.93
N GLY A 59 -10.50 -0.44 12.87
CA GLY A 59 -11.57 0.43 12.35
C GLY A 59 -11.11 1.49 11.34
N ASP A 60 -9.80 1.73 11.21
CA ASP A 60 -9.28 2.65 10.19
C ASP A 60 -9.45 2.05 8.79
N TRP A 61 -9.74 2.90 7.81
CA TRP A 61 -9.76 2.51 6.41
C TRP A 61 -8.41 2.73 5.78
N VAL A 62 -7.86 1.68 5.16
CA VAL A 62 -6.54 1.73 4.50
C VAL A 62 -6.64 1.44 3.01
N VAL A 63 -5.69 2.00 2.27
CA VAL A 63 -5.36 1.60 0.90
C VAL A 63 -4.09 0.76 0.95
N VAL A 64 -4.15 -0.43 0.37
CA VAL A 64 -2.99 -1.27 0.07
C VAL A 64 -2.57 -0.99 -1.36
N TYR A 65 -1.33 -0.60 -1.55
CA TYR A 65 -0.78 -0.20 -2.84
C TYR A 65 0.63 -0.73 -3.03
N ARG A 66 1.08 -0.77 -4.29
CA ARG A 66 2.43 -1.20 -4.65
C ARG A 66 2.99 -0.30 -5.73
N GLU A 67 4.31 -0.08 -5.70
CA GLU A 67 5.02 0.63 -6.75
C GLU A 67 4.99 -0.13 -8.08
N VAL A 68 4.93 0.62 -9.17
CA VAL A 68 4.95 0.07 -10.52
C VAL A 68 5.94 0.85 -11.38
N ASP A 69 6.46 0.20 -12.41
CA ASP A 69 7.31 0.86 -13.41
C ASP A 69 6.48 1.66 -14.43
N GLU A 70 7.14 2.14 -15.48
CA GLU A 70 6.49 2.90 -16.56
C GLU A 70 5.46 2.08 -17.35
N GLU A 71 5.65 0.76 -17.41
CA GLU A 71 4.74 -0.19 -18.05
C GLU A 71 3.62 -0.67 -17.09
N ASN A 72 3.56 -0.10 -15.89
CA ASN A 72 2.68 -0.50 -14.78
C ASN A 72 2.91 -1.94 -14.29
N GLN A 73 4.10 -2.51 -14.51
CA GLN A 73 4.44 -3.80 -13.94
C GLN A 73 4.73 -3.63 -12.45
N PRO A 74 4.08 -4.42 -11.58
CA PRO A 74 4.30 -4.33 -10.13
C PRO A 74 5.67 -4.84 -9.74
N TRP A 75 6.44 -4.03 -9.02
CA TRP A 75 7.73 -4.41 -8.47
C TRP A 75 7.86 -3.91 -7.02
N GLY A 76 8.79 -4.50 -6.27
CA GLY A 76 9.06 -4.09 -4.89
C GLY A 76 8.03 -4.53 -3.84
N GLN A 77 7.98 -3.79 -2.72
CA GLN A 77 7.20 -4.11 -1.53
C GLN A 77 5.75 -3.58 -1.62
N CYS A 78 4.82 -4.22 -0.90
CA CYS A 78 3.49 -3.67 -0.69
C CYS A 78 3.51 -2.67 0.48
N TYR A 79 2.76 -1.59 0.31
CA TYR A 79 2.56 -0.55 1.31
C TYR A 79 1.09 -0.49 1.72
N ALA A 80 0.85 -0.09 2.96
CA ALA A 80 -0.48 0.23 3.46
C ALA A 80 -0.44 1.62 4.09
N ARG A 81 -1.51 2.39 3.88
CA ARG A 81 -1.66 3.73 4.45
C ARG A 81 -3.14 4.04 4.64
N GLU A 82 -3.48 4.81 5.67
CA GLU A 82 -4.83 5.30 5.85
C GLU A 82 -5.32 6.08 4.62
N VAL A 83 -6.62 5.95 4.30
CA VAL A 83 -7.22 6.53 3.09
C VAL A 83 -6.98 8.03 3.00
N TYR A 84 -7.11 8.78 4.11
CA TYR A 84 -6.94 10.22 4.10
C TYR A 84 -5.50 10.62 3.76
N GLU A 85 -4.50 9.95 4.35
CA GLU A 85 -3.10 10.23 4.07
C GLU A 85 -2.71 9.81 2.66
N PHE A 86 -3.29 8.73 2.16
CA PHE A 86 -3.09 8.29 0.79
C PHE A 86 -3.62 9.36 -0.19
N GLN A 87 -4.85 9.83 -0.01
CA GLN A 87 -5.42 10.87 -0.86
C GLN A 87 -4.66 12.21 -0.79
N ALA A 88 -4.01 12.50 0.34
CA ALA A 88 -3.18 13.69 0.48
C ALA A 88 -1.84 13.62 -0.28
N ARG A 89 -1.35 12.42 -0.63
CA ARG A 89 -0.02 12.19 -1.22
C ARG A 89 -0.04 11.71 -2.66
N PHE A 90 -1.19 11.20 -3.12
CA PHE A 90 -1.32 10.56 -4.42
C PHE A 90 -2.42 11.19 -5.26
N VAL A 91 -2.15 11.36 -6.54
CA VAL A 91 -3.16 11.76 -7.54
C VAL A 91 -3.51 10.58 -8.43
N GLN A 92 -4.82 10.35 -8.61
CA GLN A 92 -5.29 9.29 -9.50
C GLN A 92 -4.96 9.65 -10.95
N ARG A 93 -4.27 8.75 -11.66
CA ARG A 93 -4.09 8.86 -13.11
C ARG A 93 -5.42 8.50 -13.78
N ARG A 94 -5.89 9.35 -14.69
CA ARG A 94 -6.97 8.96 -15.60
C ARG A 94 -6.41 7.89 -16.57
N PRO A 95 -7.18 6.85 -16.89
CA PRO A 95 -6.79 5.86 -17.89
C PRO A 95 -6.53 6.49 -19.26
#